data_AF-A0A0V0WCY3-F1
#
_entry.id   AF-A0A0V0WCY3-F1
#
_cell.length_a   1.000
_cell.length_b   1.000
_cell.length_c   1.000
_cell.angle_alpha   90.00
_cell.angle_beta   90.00
_cell.angle_gamma   90.00
#
_symmetry.space_group_name_H-M   'P 1'
#
loop_
_entity.id
_entity.type
_entity.pdbx_description
1 polymer ?
#
loop_
_entity_poly.entity_id
_entity_poly.type
_entity_poly.pdbx_seq_one_letter_code
_entity_poly.pdbx_strand_id
1 'polypeptide(L)' 'MVTAGQACKKAYTPQQNALATVRALQRTVPPAVAGVTFLSGGQSELDATKNLNEINKVPG' A
#
# COMPACT_ATOMS: atom_id res chain seq x y z
N MET A 1 -1.16 4.64 1.21
CA MET A 1 -0.59 3.27 1.33
C MET A 1 -0.04 3.09 2.74
N VAL A 2 0.13 1.86 3.21
CA VAL A 2 0.80 1.56 4.49
C VAL A 2 2.27 1.29 4.20
N THR A 3 3.16 2.19 4.62
CA THR A 3 4.61 2.11 4.41
C THR A 3 5.36 2.46 5.69
N ALA A 4 6.65 2.14 5.74
CA ALA A 4 7.52 2.68 6.79
C ALA A 4 7.60 4.21 6.72
N GLY A 5 7.85 4.86 7.86
CA GLY A 5 8.08 6.31 7.91
C GLY A 5 9.40 6.71 7.24
N GLN A 6 9.51 7.95 6.77
CA GLN A 6 10.67 8.44 6.01
C GLN A 6 12.01 8.33 6.77
N ALA A 7 12.01 8.44 8.09
CA ALA A 7 13.21 8.30 8.93
C ALA A 7 13.47 6.85 9.38
N CYS A 8 12.69 5.87 8.92
CA CYS A 8 12.87 4.47 9.30
C CYS A 8 14.15 3.92 8.64
N LYS A 9 15.06 3.36 9.45
CA LYS A 9 16.31 2.76 8.94
C LYS A 9 16.10 1.42 8.23
N LYS A 10 14.96 0.77 8.47
CA LYS A 10 14.62 -0.52 7.87
C LYS A 10 13.77 -0.32 6.62
N ALA A 11 14.28 -0.79 5.48
CA ALA A 11 13.51 -0.86 4.26
C ALA A 11 12.60 -2.09 4.25
N TYR A 12 11.49 -1.98 3.52
CA TYR A 12 10.51 -3.04 3.32
C TYR A 12 10.24 -3.19 1.84
N THR A 13 9.94 -4.41 1.41
CA THR A 13 9.65 -4.67 0.01
C THR A 13 8.26 -4.16 -0.38
N PRO A 14 8.01 -3.88 -1.67
CA PRO A 14 6.68 -3.51 -2.14
C PRO A 14 5.60 -4.54 -1.78
N GLN A 15 5.94 -5.84 -1.76
CA GLN A 15 5.04 -6.92 -1.36
C GLN A 15 4.65 -6.84 0.13
N GLN A 16 5.58 -6.47 1.00
CA GLN A 16 5.30 -6.29 2.43
C GLN A 16 4.39 -5.09 2.66
N ASN A 17 4.64 -3.97 1.97
CA ASN A 17 3.78 -2.78 2.03
C ASN A 17 2.38 -3.08 1.48
N ALA A 18 2.30 -3.86 0.40
CA ALA A 18 1.04 -4.28 -0.22
C ALA A 18 0.18 -5.11 0.75
N LEU A 19 0.76 -6.15 1.35
CA LEU A 19 0.06 -6.99 2.32
C LEU A 19 -0.41 -6.19 3.54
N ALA A 20 0.44 -5.29 4.06
CA ALA A 20 0.06 -4.41 5.16
C ALA A 20 -1.08 -3.45 4.78
N THR A 21 -1.06 -2.92 3.56
CA THR A 21 -2.08 -2.01 3.03
C THR A 21 -3.43 -2.71 2.89
N VAL A 22 -3.48 -3.85 2.21
CA VAL A 22 -4.72 -4.61 1.98
C VAL A 22 -5.32 -5.07 3.32
N ARG A 23 -4.48 -5.59 4.23
CA ARG A 23 -4.94 -6.02 5.56
C ARG A 23 -5.53 -4.87 6.39
N ALA A 24 -4.96 -3.67 6.29
CA ALA A 24 -5.50 -2.51 7.00
C ALA A 24 -6.88 -2.12 6.44
N LEU A 25 -7.02 -2.09 5.12
CA LEU A 25 -8.30 -1.75 4.45
C LEU A 25 -9.38 -2.81 4.72
N GLN A 26 -9.05 -4.10 4.62
CA GLN A 26 -9.99 -5.21 4.92
C GLN A 26 -10.55 -5.16 6.34
N ARG A 27 -9.84 -4.53 7.28
CA ARG A 27 -10.27 -4.40 8.69
C ARG A 27 -11.14 -3.18 8.97
N THR A 28 -11.19 -2.21 8.07
CA THR A 28 -11.75 -0.88 8.38
C THR A 28 -12.66 -0.32 7.30
N VAL A 29 -12.50 -0.73 6.05
CA VAL A 29 -13.28 -0.22 4.91
C VAL A 29 -14.38 -1.23 4.55
N PRO A 30 -15.66 -0.85 4.65
CA PRO A 30 -16.75 -1.72 4.24
C PRO A 30 -16.70 -2.06 2.73
N PRO A 31 -17.07 -3.28 2.32
CA PRO A 31 -17.08 -3.68 0.89
C PRO A 31 -18.00 -2.84 0.00
N ALA A 32 -18.94 -2.09 0.56
CA ALA A 32 -19.82 -1.19 -0.19
C ALA A 32 -19.08 0.03 -0.80
N VAL A 33 -17.85 0.32 -0.37
CA VAL A 33 -17.04 1.37 -0.98
C VAL A 33 -16.55 0.91 -2.35
N ALA A 34 -16.95 1.62 -3.42
CA ALA A 34 -16.70 1.20 -4.80
C ALA A 34 -15.23 1.14 -5.22
N GLY A 35 -14.33 1.86 -4.52
CA GLY A 35 -12.91 1.85 -4.83
C GLY A 35 -12.08 2.67 -3.84
N VAL A 36 -10.77 2.44 -3.86
CA VAL A 36 -9.79 3.16 -3.03
C VAL A 36 -8.74 3.78 -3.94
N THR A 37 -8.64 5.11 -3.90
CA THR A 37 -7.58 5.85 -4.60
C THR A 37 -6.45 6.17 -3.62
N PHE A 38 -5.22 5.84 -3.99
CA PHE A 38 -4.06 6.04 -3.13
C PHE A 38 -3.34 7.34 -3.45
N LEU A 39 -3.05 8.14 -2.43
CA LEU A 39 -2.01 9.17 -2.49
C LEU A 39 -0.62 8.50 -2.55
N SER A 40 0.29 9.08 -3.35
CA SER A 40 1.70 8.65 -3.45
C SER A 40 2.53 9.12 -2.25
N GLY A 41 2.11 10.20 -1.59
CA GLY A 41 2.86 10.84 -0.51
C GLY A 41 4.09 11.54 -1.07
N GLY A 42 5.28 11.15 -0.60
CA GLY A 42 6.57 11.64 -1.09
C GLY A 42 7.43 10.54 -1.73
N GLN A 43 6.80 9.45 -2.19
CA GLN A 43 7.50 8.37 -2.88
C GLN A 43 7.98 8.83 -4.26
N SER A 44 9.04 8.20 -4.77
CA SER A 44 9.40 8.32 -6.18
C SER A 44 8.26 7.80 -7.06
N GLU A 45 8.18 8.28 -8.31
CA GLU A 45 7.17 7.82 -9.28
C GLU A 45 7.21 6.29 -9.47
N LEU A 46 8.41 5.74 -9.55
CA LEU A 46 8.62 4.30 -9.73
C LEU A 46 8.21 3.50 -8.49
N ASP A 47 8.51 3.98 -7.29
CA ASP A 47 8.16 3.28 -6.06
C ASP A 47 6.65 3.31 -5.79
N ALA A 48 5.99 4.45 -6.05
CA ALA A 48 4.54 4.56 -5.97
C ALA A 48 3.86 3.57 -6.93
N THR A 49 4.37 3.48 -8.16
CA THR A 49 3.86 2.54 -9.19
C THR A 49 4.07 1.08 -8.77
N LYS A 50 5.26 0.73 -8.27
CA LYS A 50 5.55 -0.63 -7.78
C LYS A 50 4.66 -1.03 -6.61
N ASN A 51 4.50 -0.14 -5.62
CA ASN A 51 3.63 -0.41 -4.47
C ASN A 51 2.17 -0.60 -4.91
N LEU A 52 1.66 0.25 -5.81
CA LEU A 52 0.30 0.12 -6.33
C LEU A 52 0.10 -1.21 -7.09
N ASN A 53 1.08 -1.59 -7.91
CA ASN A 53 1.05 -2.85 -8.65
C ASN A 53 1.01 -4.07 -7.71
N GLU A 54 1.85 -4.09 -6.68
CA GLU A 54 1.88 -5.21 -5.73
C GLU A 54 0.62 -5.26 -4.84
N ILE A 55 -0.01 -4.11 -4.51
CA ILE A 55 -1.30 -4.07 -3.80
C ILE A 55 -2.36 -4.86 -4.58
N ASN A 56 -2.42 -4.71 -5.91
CA ASN A 56 -3.40 -5.41 -6.75
C ASN A 56 -3.09 -6.90 -6.98
N LYS A 57 -1.91 -7.38 -6.57
CA LYS A 57 -1.52 -8.80 -6.66
C LYS A 57 -1.76 -9.57 -5.36
N VAL A 58 -2.11 -8.89 -4.26
CA VAL A 58 -2.40 -9.56 -2.99
C VAL A 58 -3.71 -10.35 -3.15
N PRO A 59 -3.74 -11.65 -2.78
CA PRO A 59 -4.97 -12.42 -2.81
C PRO A 59 -5.98 -11.86 -1.79
N GLY A 60 -7.22 -11.67 -2.25
CA GLY A 60 -8.35 -11.14 -1.47
C GLY A 60 -8.98 -12.17 -0.55
#